data_AF-A0A2Z5G9N7-F1
#
_entry.id   AF-A0A2Z5G9N7-F1
#
_cell.length_a   1.000
_cell.length_b   1.000
_cell.length_c   1.000
_cell.angle_alpha   90.00
_cell.angle_beta   90.00
_cell.angle_gamma   90.00
#
_symmetry.space_group_name_H-M   'P 1'
#
loop_
_entity.id
_entity.type
_entity.pdbx_description
1 polymer ?
#
loop_
_entity_poly.entity_id
_entity_poly.type
_entity_poly.pdbx_seq_one_letter_code
_entity_poly.pdbx_strand_id
1 'polypeptide(L)'
;MTKANTEFRPIILAGGSGTRFWPLSRRARAKQVLVLDGDRSMIQQTVDRLAPLAAADKFWVITNSLLSDTIVDQLSGLPAEQILSEPAARNTAPAAGLAAFLLERESPHAVLGMFPADHVIGDEPAFVETLTRAIQLAATGENIVVLGVTPTRPETGYGYVETGAPDATGAMRVRRFTEKPDLERATAFLAAGNYYWNSGIFIWSARTLAEAIREHLPSTAKILEKIAAAFGTPDFESTFEELYPQCENVSVDVAVLEPRSAKGEGQSNIFCFPADFGWNDLGSWTTLYDHTFAKGAHTDADNNVVQTADSLAVNATGNYVFSPKKFVALVGVKDLVVVETEDAILITTRSNSQDVGKVVKHLTSVGKTELV
;
A
#
# COMPACT_ATOMS: atom_id res chain seq x y z
N MET A 1 14.64 -30.20 11.87
CA MET A 1 15.22 -28.88 12.15
C MET A 1 14.08 -28.01 12.64
N THR A 2 14.07 -27.72 13.94
CA THR A 2 13.09 -26.83 14.58
C THR A 2 13.13 -25.47 13.89
N LYS A 3 12.03 -25.05 13.23
CA LYS A 3 11.86 -23.67 12.74
C LYS A 3 12.16 -22.77 13.93
N ALA A 4 13.28 -22.04 13.90
CA ALA A 4 13.45 -20.91 14.81
C ALA A 4 12.24 -20.01 14.57
N ASN A 5 11.47 -19.73 15.61
CA ASN A 5 10.26 -18.94 15.52
C ASN A 5 10.70 -17.48 15.35
N THR A 6 11.02 -17.07 14.11
CA THR A 6 11.37 -15.69 13.80
C THR A 6 10.22 -14.80 14.24
N GLU A 7 10.51 -13.87 15.16
CA GLU A 7 9.51 -12.89 15.58
C GLU A 7 9.17 -11.99 14.39
N PHE A 8 7.90 -12.01 13.98
CA PHE A 8 7.40 -11.23 12.86
C PHE A 8 6.42 -10.15 13.34
N ARG A 9 6.62 -8.92 12.88
CA ARG A 9 5.82 -7.74 13.23
C ARG A 9 5.27 -7.11 11.94
N PRO A 10 4.00 -7.35 11.57
CA PRO A 10 3.39 -6.70 10.44
C PRO A 10 3.11 -5.22 10.76
N ILE A 11 3.60 -4.32 9.92
CA ILE A 11 3.40 -2.87 10.02
C ILE A 11 2.55 -2.43 8.84
N ILE A 12 1.32 -2.02 9.11
CA ILE A 12 0.34 -1.61 8.12
C ILE A 12 0.40 -0.10 7.94
N LEU A 13 0.69 0.36 6.73
CA LEU A 13 0.76 1.78 6.37
C LEU A 13 -0.59 2.21 5.80
N ALA A 14 -1.32 3.02 6.57
CA ALA A 14 -2.70 3.42 6.33
C ALA A 14 -2.89 4.95 6.34
N GLY A 15 -1.86 5.71 5.94
CA GLY A 15 -1.89 7.19 5.90
C GLY A 15 -2.43 7.79 4.59
N GLY A 16 -2.68 6.99 3.54
CA GLY A 16 -3.08 7.45 2.22
C GLY A 16 -4.47 8.12 2.20
N SER A 17 -4.65 9.11 1.31
CA SER A 17 -5.92 9.85 1.16
C SER A 17 -6.88 9.25 0.12
N GLY A 18 -6.42 8.33 -0.73
CA GLY A 18 -7.29 7.58 -1.65
C GLY A 18 -8.11 8.42 -2.63
N THR A 19 -7.64 9.60 -3.07
CA THR A 19 -8.43 10.61 -3.80
C THR A 19 -8.98 10.17 -5.16
N ARG A 20 -8.41 9.12 -5.77
CA ARG A 20 -8.84 8.61 -7.09
C ARG A 20 -10.15 7.82 -7.06
N PHE A 21 -10.65 7.47 -5.87
CA PHE A 21 -11.98 6.88 -5.66
C PHE A 21 -13.04 7.90 -5.26
N TRP A 22 -12.79 9.21 -5.45
CA TRP A 22 -13.87 10.19 -5.33
C TRP A 22 -15.01 9.79 -6.30
N PRO A 23 -16.29 9.91 -5.91
CA PRO A 23 -16.81 10.50 -4.70
C PRO A 23 -17.05 9.47 -3.58
N LEU A 24 -16.63 8.21 -3.73
CA LEU A 24 -16.75 7.24 -2.65
C LEU A 24 -15.73 7.50 -1.53
N SER A 25 -14.50 7.85 -1.91
CA SER A 25 -13.49 8.28 -0.95
C SER A 25 -13.63 9.75 -0.56
N ARG A 26 -13.29 10.02 0.70
CA ARG A 26 -13.16 11.35 1.31
C ARG A 26 -11.94 11.35 2.23
N ARG A 27 -11.49 12.52 2.70
CA ARG A 27 -10.37 12.61 3.66
C ARG A 27 -10.57 11.75 4.92
N ALA A 28 -11.78 11.77 5.48
CA ALA A 28 -12.15 10.96 6.65
C ALA A 28 -12.68 9.56 6.31
N ARG A 29 -12.69 9.19 5.01
CA ARG A 29 -13.14 7.89 4.52
C ARG A 29 -12.29 7.48 3.32
N ALA A 30 -11.00 7.32 3.57
CA ALA A 30 -10.01 7.01 2.55
C ALA A 30 -10.14 5.56 2.05
N LYS A 31 -9.47 5.25 0.94
CA LYS A 31 -9.56 3.97 0.22
C LYS A 31 -9.42 2.74 1.14
N GLN A 32 -8.43 2.76 2.03
CA GLN A 32 -8.11 1.63 2.91
C GLN A 32 -9.26 1.24 3.86
N VAL A 33 -10.15 2.16 4.23
CA VAL A 33 -11.31 1.87 5.09
C VAL A 33 -12.60 1.59 4.30
N LEU A 34 -12.52 1.58 2.95
CA LEU A 34 -13.65 1.26 2.07
C LEU A 34 -13.74 -0.24 1.80
N VAL A 35 -14.98 -0.70 1.60
CA VAL A 35 -15.31 -2.03 1.10
C VAL A 35 -15.38 -1.95 -0.42
N LEU A 36 -14.25 -2.20 -1.09
CA LEU A 36 -14.16 -2.14 -2.56
C LEU A 36 -14.19 -3.53 -3.22
N ASP A 37 -13.85 -4.58 -2.48
CA ASP A 37 -13.79 -5.96 -2.96
C ASP A 37 -14.31 -6.90 -1.86
N GLY A 38 -15.45 -7.55 -2.08
CA GLY A 38 -16.11 -8.40 -1.07
C GLY A 38 -16.80 -7.58 0.02
N ASP A 39 -16.81 -8.10 1.25
CA ASP A 39 -17.65 -7.58 2.35
C ASP A 39 -16.87 -6.83 3.44
N ARG A 40 -15.53 -6.84 3.37
CA ARG A 40 -14.66 -6.23 4.39
C ARG A 40 -13.83 -5.11 3.80
N SER A 41 -13.45 -4.15 4.64
CA SER A 41 -12.60 -3.03 4.20
C SER A 41 -11.22 -3.52 3.76
N MET A 42 -10.51 -2.76 2.93
CA MET A 42 -9.18 -3.17 2.45
C MET A 42 -8.17 -3.37 3.58
N ILE A 43 -8.22 -2.52 4.62
CA ILE A 43 -7.34 -2.64 5.78
C ILE A 43 -7.65 -3.90 6.60
N GLN A 44 -8.94 -4.21 6.78
CA GLN A 44 -9.36 -5.47 7.41
C GLN A 44 -8.83 -6.65 6.59
N GLN A 45 -9.00 -6.65 5.26
CA GLN A 45 -8.50 -7.72 4.40
C GLN A 45 -6.97 -7.88 4.50
N THR A 46 -6.24 -6.77 4.66
CA THR A 46 -4.79 -6.78 4.89
C THR A 46 -4.42 -7.45 6.22
N VAL A 47 -5.17 -7.19 7.31
CA VAL A 47 -4.96 -7.88 8.59
C VAL A 47 -5.26 -9.37 8.48
N ASP A 48 -6.39 -9.75 7.88
CA ASP A 48 -6.79 -11.16 7.80
C ASP A 48 -5.79 -12.02 7.04
N ARG A 49 -5.27 -11.54 5.90
CA ARG A 49 -4.26 -12.29 5.14
C ARG A 49 -2.91 -12.42 5.86
N LEU A 50 -2.65 -11.57 6.85
CA LEU A 50 -1.43 -11.58 7.67
C LEU A 50 -1.61 -12.32 9.00
N ALA A 51 -2.86 -12.52 9.46
CA ALA A 51 -3.17 -13.20 10.72
C ALA A 51 -2.60 -14.63 10.83
N PRO A 52 -2.43 -15.43 9.74
CA PRO A 52 -1.74 -16.71 9.82
C PRO A 52 -0.25 -16.61 10.20
N LEU A 53 0.38 -15.42 10.08
CA LEU A 53 1.81 -15.20 10.27
C LEU A 53 2.15 -14.49 11.58
N ALA A 54 1.20 -13.79 12.19
CA ALA A 54 1.42 -13.01 13.40
C ALA A 54 0.15 -12.96 14.25
N ALA A 55 0.31 -12.98 15.58
CA ALA A 55 -0.78 -12.75 16.50
C ALA A 55 -1.16 -11.26 16.52
N ALA A 56 -2.39 -10.95 16.95
CA ALA A 56 -2.94 -9.59 16.97
C ALA A 56 -2.07 -8.57 17.70
N ASP A 57 -1.45 -8.97 18.82
CA ASP A 57 -0.53 -8.14 19.63
C ASP A 57 0.82 -7.86 18.94
N LYS A 58 1.05 -8.39 17.73
CA LYS A 58 2.26 -8.17 16.94
C LYS A 58 2.07 -7.19 15.79
N PHE A 59 0.84 -6.81 15.47
CA PHE A 59 0.54 -5.85 14.41
C PHE A 59 0.76 -4.42 14.85
N TRP A 60 1.21 -3.57 13.94
CA TRP A 60 1.18 -2.13 14.10
C TRP A 60 0.47 -1.50 12.92
N VAL A 61 -0.23 -0.40 13.17
CA VAL A 61 -0.85 0.40 12.13
C VAL A 61 -0.36 1.82 12.27
N ILE A 62 0.15 2.40 11.18
CA ILE A 62 0.51 3.81 11.13
C ILE A 62 -0.49 4.49 10.20
N THR A 63 -1.24 5.45 10.74
CA THR A 63 -2.33 6.13 10.04
C THR A 63 -2.35 7.62 10.37
N ASN A 64 -3.45 8.31 10.12
CA ASN A 64 -3.65 9.72 10.46
C ASN A 64 -4.88 9.89 11.37
N SER A 65 -4.97 11.04 12.02
CA SER A 65 -6.06 11.37 12.95
C SER A 65 -7.47 11.35 12.34
N LEU A 66 -7.60 11.51 11.02
CA LEU A 66 -8.91 11.47 10.34
C LEU A 66 -9.44 10.05 10.16
N LEU A 67 -8.56 9.04 10.23
CA LEU A 67 -8.91 7.63 10.02
C LEU A 67 -8.78 6.79 11.28
N SER A 68 -8.07 7.27 12.30
CA SER A 68 -7.74 6.53 13.53
C SER A 68 -8.96 5.87 14.16
N ASP A 69 -10.02 6.63 14.46
CA ASP A 69 -11.23 6.10 15.09
C ASP A 69 -11.88 5.00 14.23
N THR A 70 -12.00 5.24 12.92
CA THR A 70 -12.56 4.24 11.99
C THR A 70 -11.72 2.97 11.92
N ILE A 71 -10.39 3.10 11.95
CA ILE A 71 -9.47 1.97 11.93
C ILE A 71 -9.51 1.20 13.25
N VAL A 72 -9.57 1.87 14.39
CA VAL A 72 -9.75 1.24 15.71
C VAL A 72 -11.04 0.43 15.74
N ASP A 73 -12.15 0.99 15.24
CA ASP A 73 -13.43 0.29 15.16
C ASP A 73 -13.36 -0.93 14.22
N GLN A 74 -12.81 -0.75 13.02
CA GLN A 74 -12.69 -1.81 12.01
C GLN A 74 -11.72 -2.93 12.42
N LEU A 75 -10.71 -2.60 13.23
CA LEU A 75 -9.66 -3.49 13.70
C LEU A 75 -9.71 -3.72 15.21
N SER A 76 -10.91 -3.80 15.79
CA SER A 76 -11.14 -3.98 17.24
C SER A 76 -10.46 -5.21 17.88
N GLY A 77 -9.94 -6.14 17.08
CA GLY A 77 -9.11 -7.25 17.56
C GLY A 77 -7.64 -6.89 17.81
N LEU A 78 -7.16 -5.73 17.34
CA LEU A 78 -5.81 -5.24 17.57
C LEU A 78 -5.76 -4.30 18.79
N PRO A 79 -4.66 -4.27 19.55
CA PRO A 79 -4.49 -3.30 20.63
C PRO A 79 -4.45 -1.86 20.10
N ALA A 80 -5.23 -0.98 20.72
CA ALA A 80 -5.36 0.41 20.28
C ALA A 80 -4.02 1.17 20.37
N GLU A 81 -3.16 0.81 21.33
CA GLU A 81 -1.83 1.41 21.53
C GLU A 81 -0.86 1.11 20.36
N GLN A 82 -1.19 0.14 19.51
CA GLN A 82 -0.40 -0.21 18.32
C GLN A 82 -0.92 0.47 17.03
N ILE A 83 -1.95 1.32 17.15
CA ILE A 83 -2.48 2.16 16.07
C ILE A 83 -2.01 3.59 16.30
N LEU A 84 -0.94 3.99 15.61
CA LEU A 84 -0.33 5.30 15.75
C LEU A 84 -0.88 6.28 14.70
N SER A 85 -1.35 7.43 15.17
CA SER A 85 -1.84 8.52 14.33
C SER A 85 -0.74 9.54 14.08
N GLU A 86 -0.17 9.56 12.88
CA GLU A 86 0.80 10.57 12.46
C GLU A 86 0.17 11.98 12.57
N PRO A 87 0.85 12.93 13.24
CA PRO A 87 0.36 14.31 13.36
C PRO A 87 0.50 15.10 12.05
N ALA A 88 1.33 14.62 11.11
CA ALA A 88 1.51 15.22 9.80
C ALA A 88 1.85 14.16 8.76
N ALA A 89 1.33 14.30 7.54
CA ALA A 89 1.69 13.43 6.43
C ALA A 89 3.15 13.67 6.00
N ARG A 90 3.98 12.63 6.18
CA ARG A 90 5.42 12.66 5.85
C ARG A 90 5.88 11.51 4.94
N ASN A 91 4.93 10.83 4.30
CA ASN A 91 5.16 9.72 3.35
C ASN A 91 5.77 8.48 4.05
N THR A 92 6.18 7.47 3.30
CA THR A 92 6.41 6.13 3.87
C THR A 92 7.72 5.99 4.65
N ALA A 93 8.76 6.80 4.39
CA ALA A 93 10.05 6.62 5.09
C ALA A 93 9.96 6.97 6.58
N PRO A 94 9.36 8.11 7.00
CA PRO A 94 9.23 8.42 8.43
C PRO A 94 8.26 7.48 9.15
N ALA A 95 7.20 7.01 8.49
CA ALA A 95 6.28 6.02 9.05
C ALA A 95 7.02 4.69 9.31
N ALA A 96 7.69 4.14 8.28
CA ALA A 96 8.47 2.92 8.42
C ALA A 96 9.59 3.09 9.47
N GLY A 97 10.30 4.22 9.45
CA GLY A 97 11.34 4.55 10.41
C GLY A 97 10.84 4.60 11.85
N LEU A 98 9.67 5.20 12.11
CA LEU A 98 9.07 5.23 13.44
C LEU A 98 8.83 3.81 13.98
N ALA A 99 8.21 2.94 13.18
CA ALA A 99 8.02 1.53 13.55
C ALA A 99 9.37 0.84 13.83
N ALA A 100 10.38 1.09 13.00
CA ALA A 100 11.71 0.51 13.18
C ALA A 100 12.35 0.92 14.50
N PHE A 101 12.38 2.21 14.84
CA PHE A 101 12.99 2.69 16.08
C PHE A 101 12.22 2.27 17.34
N LEU A 102 10.88 2.17 17.26
CA LEU A 102 10.07 1.62 18.36
C LEU A 102 10.45 0.16 18.62
N LEU A 103 10.46 -0.65 17.56
CA LEU A 103 10.71 -2.09 17.67
C LEU A 103 12.18 -2.45 17.85
N GLU A 104 13.12 -1.61 17.41
CA GLU A 104 14.55 -1.81 17.65
C GLU A 104 14.89 -1.76 19.15
N ARG A 105 14.17 -0.93 19.93
CA ARG A 105 14.34 -0.84 21.38
C ARG A 105 13.86 -2.10 22.12
N GLU A 106 12.84 -2.77 21.61
CA GLU A 106 12.22 -3.96 22.22
C GLU A 106 12.84 -5.26 21.70
N SER A 107 12.93 -5.40 20.37
CA SER A 107 13.39 -6.60 19.68
C SER A 107 14.11 -6.21 18.37
N PRO A 108 15.41 -5.88 18.42
CA PRO A 108 16.17 -5.41 17.24
C PRO A 108 16.26 -6.44 16.11
N HIS A 109 16.06 -7.71 16.41
CA HIS A 109 16.07 -8.80 15.44
C HIS A 109 14.67 -9.24 14.98
N ALA A 110 13.60 -8.61 15.48
CA ALA A 110 12.27 -8.84 14.94
C ALA A 110 12.25 -8.46 13.46
N VAL A 111 11.64 -9.32 12.65
CA VAL A 111 11.43 -9.06 11.23
C VAL A 111 10.17 -8.21 11.08
N LEU A 112 10.32 -7.06 10.45
CA LEU A 112 9.24 -6.16 10.14
C LEU A 112 8.78 -6.40 8.70
N GLY A 113 7.48 -6.50 8.48
CA GLY A 113 6.89 -6.46 7.15
C GLY A 113 6.12 -5.16 6.97
N MET A 114 6.47 -4.33 5.99
CA MET A 114 5.75 -3.11 5.65
C MET A 114 4.66 -3.46 4.63
N PHE A 115 3.40 -3.16 4.95
CA PHE A 115 2.25 -3.48 4.11
C PHE A 115 1.40 -2.26 3.84
N PRO A 116 1.20 -1.86 2.58
CA PRO A 116 0.15 -0.91 2.22
C PRO A 116 -1.22 -1.49 2.59
N ALA A 117 -2.06 -0.67 3.23
CA ALA A 117 -3.37 -1.09 3.72
C ALA A 117 -4.43 -1.28 2.62
N ASP A 118 -4.10 -0.96 1.37
CA ASP A 118 -5.04 -0.76 0.27
C ASP A 118 -4.70 -1.57 -0.99
N HIS A 119 -4.02 -2.71 -0.83
CA HIS A 119 -3.74 -3.67 -1.90
C HIS A 119 -4.70 -4.86 -1.87
N VAL A 120 -4.97 -5.44 -3.05
CA VAL A 120 -5.65 -6.72 -3.20
C VAL A 120 -4.65 -7.81 -3.53
N ILE A 121 -4.86 -8.99 -2.94
CA ILE A 121 -4.10 -10.21 -3.15
C ILE A 121 -5.12 -11.29 -3.49
N GLY A 122 -4.97 -11.93 -4.65
CA GLY A 122 -5.92 -12.94 -5.14
C GLY A 122 -5.68 -14.34 -4.57
N ASP A 123 -4.41 -14.72 -4.37
CA ASP A 123 -4.00 -16.03 -3.84
C ASP A 123 -3.32 -15.85 -2.47
N GLU A 124 -4.12 -15.83 -1.40
CA GLU A 124 -3.61 -15.66 -0.04
C GLU A 124 -2.66 -16.79 0.40
N PRO A 125 -2.92 -18.09 0.10
CA PRO A 125 -1.94 -19.15 0.37
C PRO A 125 -0.57 -18.90 -0.26
N ALA A 126 -0.51 -18.54 -1.55
CA ALA A 126 0.75 -18.23 -2.24
C ALA A 126 1.44 -16.98 -1.67
N PHE A 127 0.66 -15.99 -1.25
CA PHE A 127 1.17 -14.82 -0.54
C PHE A 127 1.83 -15.20 0.80
N VAL A 128 1.16 -15.99 1.63
CA VAL A 128 1.67 -16.45 2.93
C VAL A 128 2.95 -17.28 2.75
N GLU A 129 3.01 -18.16 1.75
CA GLU A 129 4.20 -18.95 1.43
C GLU A 129 5.38 -18.05 1.02
N THR A 130 5.13 -17.09 0.13
CA THR A 130 6.14 -16.12 -0.34
C THR A 130 6.63 -15.26 0.81
N LEU A 131 5.73 -14.77 1.65
CA LEU A 131 6.07 -13.94 2.79
C LEU A 131 6.85 -14.73 3.85
N THR A 132 6.53 -16.00 4.07
CA THR A 132 7.29 -16.88 4.97
C THR A 132 8.76 -17.01 4.54
N ARG A 133 9.01 -17.17 3.24
CA ARG A 133 10.38 -17.22 2.67
C ARG A 133 11.09 -15.87 2.79
N ALA A 134 10.37 -14.78 2.51
CA ALA A 134 10.88 -13.42 2.68
C ALA A 134 11.29 -13.12 4.14
N ILE A 135 10.45 -13.53 5.10
CA ILE A 135 10.73 -13.38 6.55
C ILE A 135 12.00 -14.13 6.94
N GLN A 136 12.17 -15.36 6.46
CA GLN A 136 13.36 -16.17 6.74
C GLN A 136 14.63 -15.52 6.16
N LEU A 137 14.57 -14.98 4.95
CA LEU A 137 15.71 -14.32 4.32
C LEU A 137 16.06 -13.01 5.04
N ALA A 138 15.06 -12.20 5.37
CA ALA A 138 15.19 -10.93 6.08
C ALA A 138 15.69 -11.08 7.53
N ALA A 139 15.48 -12.25 8.15
CA ALA A 139 16.01 -12.57 9.47
C ALA A 139 17.53 -12.78 9.48
N THR A 140 18.18 -12.84 8.32
CA THR A 140 19.62 -13.09 8.19
C THR A 140 20.37 -11.83 7.75
N GLY A 141 21.41 -11.47 8.49
CA GLY A 141 22.27 -10.32 8.18
C GLY A 141 21.49 -9.00 8.08
N GLU A 142 21.92 -8.16 7.13
CA GLU A 142 21.27 -6.88 6.80
C GLU A 142 20.40 -6.99 5.55
N ASN A 143 19.75 -8.14 5.35
CA ASN A 143 18.97 -8.38 4.15
C ASN A 143 17.69 -7.54 4.13
N ILE A 144 17.40 -6.98 2.97
CA ILE A 144 16.17 -6.26 2.64
C ILE A 144 15.48 -7.06 1.55
N VAL A 145 14.21 -7.38 1.74
CA VAL A 145 13.42 -8.13 0.77
C VAL A 145 12.29 -7.26 0.25
N VAL A 146 12.14 -7.21 -1.07
CA VAL A 146 11.05 -6.58 -1.79
C VAL A 146 10.21 -7.67 -2.46
N LEU A 147 8.89 -7.52 -2.50
CA LEU A 147 8.05 -8.38 -3.33
C LEU A 147 7.83 -7.71 -4.69
N GLY A 148 8.25 -8.38 -5.77
CA GLY A 148 8.26 -7.84 -7.13
C GLY A 148 7.19 -8.47 -8.01
N VAL A 149 6.36 -7.66 -8.66
CA VAL A 149 5.28 -8.13 -9.54
C VAL A 149 5.74 -8.10 -10.99
N THR A 150 5.44 -9.15 -11.76
CA THR A 150 5.80 -9.20 -13.19
C THR A 150 5.09 -8.08 -13.96
N PRO A 151 5.83 -7.15 -14.62
CA PRO A 151 5.24 -6.04 -15.35
C PRO A 151 4.47 -6.52 -16.59
N THR A 152 3.26 -6.00 -16.79
CA THR A 152 2.44 -6.28 -17.98
C THR A 152 2.29 -5.08 -18.91
N ARG A 153 2.76 -3.90 -18.48
CA ARG A 153 2.73 -2.63 -19.23
C ARG A 153 3.83 -1.69 -18.74
N PRO A 154 4.15 -0.60 -19.47
CA PRO A 154 5.08 0.42 -19.00
C PRO A 154 4.38 1.40 -18.04
N GLU A 155 4.17 0.99 -16.78
CA GLU A 155 3.49 1.80 -15.76
C GLU A 155 4.44 2.80 -15.10
N THR A 156 4.21 4.10 -15.24
CA THR A 156 5.08 5.14 -14.66
C THR A 156 4.76 5.44 -13.19
N GLY A 157 3.62 4.96 -12.68
CA GLY A 157 3.21 5.14 -11.30
C GLY A 157 3.88 4.19 -10.29
N TYR A 158 4.59 3.16 -10.75
CA TYR A 158 5.23 2.14 -9.91
C TYR A 158 6.76 2.27 -9.89
N GLY A 159 7.37 1.80 -8.81
CA GLY A 159 8.80 1.52 -8.79
C GLY A 159 9.15 0.28 -9.61
N TYR A 160 10.38 0.22 -10.10
CA TYR A 160 10.93 -0.89 -10.88
C TYR A 160 12.18 -1.44 -10.19
N VAL A 161 12.26 -2.77 -10.12
CA VAL A 161 13.32 -3.53 -9.48
C VAL A 161 14.01 -4.37 -10.55
N GLU A 162 15.23 -3.99 -10.92
CA GLU A 162 16.08 -4.80 -11.79
C GLU A 162 16.71 -5.94 -10.98
N THR A 163 16.62 -7.17 -11.47
CA THR A 163 17.14 -8.33 -10.76
C THR A 163 18.19 -9.10 -11.54
N GLY A 164 19.03 -9.84 -10.80
CA GLY A 164 19.82 -10.95 -11.30
C GLY A 164 18.99 -12.22 -11.48
N ALA A 165 19.68 -13.35 -11.63
CA ALA A 165 19.05 -14.66 -11.71
C ALA A 165 18.56 -15.13 -10.32
N PRO A 166 17.49 -15.94 -10.25
CA PRO A 166 17.04 -16.54 -9.00
C PRO A 166 18.06 -17.56 -8.49
N ASP A 167 18.24 -17.60 -7.17
CA ASP A 167 18.99 -18.65 -6.50
C ASP A 167 18.11 -19.90 -6.23
N ALA A 168 18.67 -20.89 -5.53
CA ALA A 168 17.97 -22.14 -5.20
C ALA A 168 16.71 -21.95 -4.32
N THR A 169 16.57 -20.80 -3.66
CA THR A 169 15.40 -20.45 -2.84
C THR A 169 14.36 -19.66 -3.64
N GLY A 170 14.69 -19.25 -4.86
CA GLY A 170 13.88 -18.35 -5.68
C GLY A 170 14.11 -16.86 -5.39
N ALA A 171 15.03 -16.53 -4.48
CA ALA A 171 15.40 -15.14 -4.22
C ALA A 171 16.28 -14.62 -5.35
N MET A 172 15.99 -13.41 -5.84
CA MET A 172 16.80 -12.74 -6.86
C MET A 172 17.49 -11.54 -6.24
N ARG A 173 18.80 -11.39 -6.44
CA ARG A 173 19.51 -10.18 -5.99
C ARG A 173 19.07 -8.98 -6.82
N VAL A 174 18.84 -7.85 -6.16
CA VAL A 174 18.46 -6.61 -6.83
C VAL A 174 19.73 -5.88 -7.28
N ARG A 175 19.79 -5.61 -8.58
CA ARG A 175 20.85 -4.81 -9.23
C ARG A 175 20.60 -3.34 -9.05
N ARG A 176 19.35 -2.93 -9.23
CA ARG A 176 18.95 -1.53 -9.22
C ARG A 176 17.49 -1.39 -8.84
N PHE A 177 17.19 -0.38 -8.05
CA PHE A 177 15.85 0.11 -7.79
C PHE A 177 15.67 1.44 -8.52
N THR A 178 14.50 1.69 -9.10
CA THR A 178 14.14 2.97 -9.72
C THR A 178 12.69 3.27 -9.43
N GLU A 179 12.41 4.30 -8.66
CA GLU A 179 11.07 4.73 -8.31
C GLU A 179 10.46 5.60 -9.42
N LYS A 180 9.25 5.22 -9.89
CA LYS A 180 8.42 6.00 -10.82
C LYS A 180 9.18 6.56 -12.04
N PRO A 181 9.73 5.69 -12.91
CA PRO A 181 10.43 6.14 -14.11
C PRO A 181 9.49 6.86 -15.08
N ASP A 182 10.06 7.65 -15.99
CA ASP A 182 9.33 8.14 -17.15
C ASP A 182 8.91 7.00 -18.10
N LEU A 183 8.03 7.31 -19.05
CA LEU A 183 7.45 6.32 -19.96
C LEU A 183 8.50 5.63 -20.85
N GLU A 184 9.54 6.37 -21.26
CA GLU A 184 10.62 5.84 -22.09
C GLU A 184 11.38 4.74 -21.33
N ARG A 185 11.78 5.05 -20.09
CA ARG A 185 12.46 4.10 -19.20
C ARG A 185 11.55 2.93 -18.83
N ALA A 186 10.29 3.17 -18.50
CA ALA A 186 9.34 2.10 -18.20
C ALA A 186 9.17 1.12 -19.38
N THR A 187 9.15 1.64 -20.61
CA THR A 187 9.10 0.84 -21.84
C THR A 187 10.38 0.03 -22.03
N ALA A 188 11.55 0.64 -21.79
CA ALA A 188 12.83 -0.07 -21.85
C ALA A 188 12.93 -1.18 -20.78
N PHE A 189 12.47 -0.93 -19.55
CA PHE A 189 12.45 -1.90 -18.47
C PHE A 189 11.56 -3.11 -18.78
N LEU A 190 10.37 -2.86 -19.31
CA LEU A 190 9.47 -3.92 -19.75
C LEU A 190 10.11 -4.77 -20.86
N ALA A 191 10.75 -4.12 -21.85
CA ALA A 191 11.41 -4.82 -22.96
C ALA A 191 12.63 -5.65 -22.52
N ALA A 192 13.33 -5.23 -21.44
CA ALA A 192 14.48 -5.95 -20.91
C ALA A 192 14.10 -7.28 -20.24
N GLY A 193 12.88 -7.41 -19.71
CA GLY A 193 12.33 -8.66 -19.18
C GLY A 193 12.95 -9.14 -17.85
N ASN A 194 13.91 -8.40 -17.28
CA ASN A 194 14.54 -8.69 -15.98
C ASN A 194 14.17 -7.66 -14.90
N TYR A 195 13.02 -6.99 -15.08
CA TYR A 195 12.48 -6.00 -14.16
C TYR A 195 11.16 -6.47 -13.57
N TYR A 196 10.94 -6.12 -12.30
CA TYR A 196 9.69 -6.31 -11.58
C TYR A 196 9.15 -4.97 -11.10
N TRP A 197 7.83 -4.83 -11.05
CA TRP A 197 7.21 -3.72 -10.33
C TRP A 197 7.40 -3.89 -8.83
N ASN A 198 7.77 -2.81 -8.15
CA ASN A 198 7.75 -2.74 -6.71
C ASN A 198 6.29 -2.80 -6.20
N SER A 199 5.95 -3.85 -5.45
CA SER A 199 4.63 -3.99 -4.85
C SER A 199 4.39 -3.06 -3.65
N GLY A 200 5.41 -2.33 -3.19
CA GLY A 200 5.35 -1.54 -1.95
C GLY A 200 5.40 -2.38 -0.67
N ILE A 201 5.63 -3.69 -0.78
CA ILE A 201 5.79 -4.61 0.36
C ILE A 201 7.28 -4.88 0.59
N PHE A 202 7.73 -4.56 1.81
CA PHE A 202 9.14 -4.66 2.22
C PHE A 202 9.30 -5.50 3.48
N ILE A 203 10.34 -6.31 3.54
CA ILE A 203 10.63 -7.18 4.69
C ILE A 203 12.11 -7.04 5.07
N TRP A 204 12.37 -6.73 6.33
CA TRP A 204 13.70 -6.48 6.89
C TRP A 204 13.65 -6.58 8.41
N SER A 205 14.79 -6.77 9.08
CA SER A 205 14.81 -6.66 10.55
C SER A 205 14.61 -5.22 11.01
N ALA A 206 14.12 -5.03 12.25
CA ALA A 206 13.96 -3.71 12.85
C ALA A 206 15.27 -2.93 12.86
N ARG A 207 16.37 -3.60 13.23
CA ARG A 207 17.72 -3.05 13.16
C ARG A 207 18.13 -2.66 11.75
N THR A 208 17.92 -3.52 10.75
CA THR A 208 18.29 -3.24 9.35
C THR A 208 17.62 -1.97 8.85
N LEU A 209 16.32 -1.81 9.12
CA LEU A 209 15.59 -0.60 8.72
C LEU A 209 16.07 0.63 9.49
N ALA A 210 16.24 0.53 10.81
CA ALA A 210 16.72 1.64 11.63
C ALA A 210 18.12 2.12 11.20
N GLU A 211 19.05 1.20 10.94
CA GLU A 211 20.39 1.50 10.42
C GLU A 211 20.33 2.13 9.03
N ALA A 212 19.45 1.65 8.13
CA ALA A 212 19.27 2.24 6.82
C ALA A 212 18.70 3.67 6.88
N ILE A 213 17.78 3.95 7.80
CA ILE A 213 17.25 5.30 8.05
C ILE A 213 18.33 6.20 8.66
N ARG A 214 19.16 5.70 9.60
CA ARG A 214 20.31 6.45 10.11
C ARG A 214 21.33 6.79 9.01
N GLU A 215 21.56 5.87 8.08
CA GLU A 215 22.50 6.06 6.97
C GLU A 215 21.99 7.09 5.96
N HIS A 216 20.74 6.97 5.53
CA HIS A 216 20.22 7.72 4.37
C HIS A 216 19.32 8.90 4.71
N LEU A 217 18.76 8.96 5.92
CA LEU A 217 17.95 10.06 6.43
C LEU A 217 18.39 10.49 7.85
N PRO A 218 19.66 10.86 8.06
CA PRO A 218 20.22 11.06 9.41
C PRO A 218 19.52 12.16 10.23
N SER A 219 18.97 13.18 9.58
CA SER A 219 18.21 14.25 10.25
C SER A 219 16.87 13.71 10.76
N THR A 220 16.13 13.01 9.91
CA THR A 220 14.87 12.35 10.26
C THR A 220 15.09 11.25 11.31
N ALA A 221 16.18 10.48 11.22
CA ALA A 221 16.53 9.43 12.19
C ALA A 221 16.62 9.98 13.63
N LYS A 222 17.36 11.09 13.83
CA LYS A 222 17.49 11.73 15.16
C LYS A 222 16.16 12.18 15.75
N ILE A 223 15.24 12.63 14.90
CA ILE A 223 13.89 13.02 15.30
C ILE A 223 13.11 11.77 15.75
N LEU A 224 13.08 10.75 14.91
CA LEU A 224 12.34 9.52 15.17
C LEU A 224 12.88 8.76 16.40
N GLU A 225 14.19 8.76 16.63
CA GLU A 225 14.79 8.16 17.83
C GLU A 225 14.32 8.86 19.12
N LYS A 226 14.18 10.20 19.11
CA LYS A 226 13.65 10.94 20.26
C LYS A 226 12.18 10.61 20.51
N ILE A 227 11.37 10.58 19.45
CA ILE A 227 9.96 10.22 19.51
C ILE A 227 9.82 8.78 20.05
N ALA A 228 10.59 7.84 19.48
CA ALA A 228 10.60 6.45 19.91
C ALA A 228 11.03 6.32 21.37
N ALA A 229 12.02 7.09 21.84
CA ALA A 229 12.47 7.06 23.24
C ALA A 229 11.38 7.53 24.23
N ALA A 230 10.53 8.47 23.83
CA ALA A 230 9.41 8.96 24.63
C ALA A 230 8.21 8.00 24.67
N PHE A 231 8.14 7.01 23.76
CA PHE A 231 7.04 6.05 23.68
C PHE A 231 6.82 5.30 25.00
N GLY A 232 5.57 5.23 25.43
CA GLY A 232 5.16 4.64 26.72
C GLY A 232 5.33 5.56 27.93
N THR A 233 5.77 6.81 27.75
CA THR A 233 5.84 7.83 28.81
C THR A 233 4.71 8.85 28.66
N PRO A 234 4.39 9.64 29.71
CA PRO A 234 3.39 10.71 29.63
C PRO A 234 3.69 11.79 28.57
N ASP A 235 4.96 11.93 28.17
CA ASP A 235 5.41 12.97 27.25
C ASP A 235 5.29 12.55 25.77
N PHE A 236 4.96 11.28 25.48
CA PHE A 236 4.96 10.73 24.12
C PHE A 236 4.14 11.57 23.14
N GLU A 237 2.87 11.82 23.44
CA GLU A 237 1.97 12.53 22.52
C GLU A 237 2.48 13.93 22.18
N SER A 238 2.88 14.70 23.21
CA SER A 238 3.44 16.04 23.02
C SER A 238 4.73 16.02 22.20
N THR A 239 5.60 15.03 22.44
CA THR A 239 6.86 14.86 21.71
C THR A 239 6.60 14.47 20.26
N PHE A 240 5.63 13.58 20.03
CA PHE A 240 5.28 13.09 18.71
C PHE A 240 4.69 14.21 17.86
N GLU A 241 3.73 14.97 18.41
CA GLU A 241 3.08 16.10 17.77
C GLU A 241 4.05 17.23 17.43
N GLU A 242 4.99 17.55 18.32
CA GLU A 242 5.99 18.61 18.10
C GLU A 242 7.05 18.21 17.06
N LEU A 243 7.57 16.98 17.15
CA LEU A 243 8.78 16.60 16.42
C LEU A 243 8.50 15.95 15.06
N TYR A 244 7.47 15.11 14.94
CA TYR A 244 7.22 14.37 13.70
C TYR A 244 6.97 15.25 12.47
N PRO A 245 6.28 16.41 12.57
CA PRO A 245 6.15 17.32 11.45
C PRO A 245 7.50 17.85 10.93
N GLN A 246 8.59 17.72 11.67
CA GLN A 246 9.92 18.16 11.25
C GLN A 246 10.66 17.08 10.41
N CYS A 247 10.13 15.86 10.33
CA CYS A 247 10.67 14.81 9.46
C CYS A 247 10.61 15.22 7.99
N GLU A 248 11.52 14.68 7.19
CA GLU A 248 11.51 14.85 5.74
C GLU A 248 10.29 14.14 5.12
N ASN A 249 9.63 14.77 4.14
CA ASN A 249 8.48 14.19 3.46
C ASN A 249 8.94 13.37 2.23
N VAL A 250 9.29 12.11 2.43
CA VAL A 250 9.92 11.26 1.41
C VAL A 250 9.50 9.79 1.54
N SER A 251 9.38 9.07 0.42
CA SER A 251 9.06 7.65 0.45
C SER A 251 10.30 6.82 0.79
N VAL A 252 10.08 5.65 1.38
CA VAL A 252 11.16 4.71 1.71
C VAL A 252 11.87 4.19 0.45
N ASP A 253 11.16 4.16 -0.68
CA ASP A 253 11.67 3.79 -1.99
C ASP A 253 12.83 4.71 -2.41
N VAL A 254 12.59 6.02 -2.37
CA VAL A 254 13.56 7.04 -2.75
C VAL A 254 14.63 7.22 -1.66
N ALA A 255 14.20 7.27 -0.40
CA ALA A 255 15.12 7.57 0.69
C ALA A 255 16.08 6.43 1.01
N VAL A 256 15.66 5.18 0.85
CA VAL A 256 16.43 4.02 1.29
C VAL A 256 16.73 3.07 0.14
N LEU A 257 15.70 2.58 -0.58
CA LEU A 257 15.89 1.47 -1.53
C LEU A 257 16.71 1.89 -2.76
N GLU A 258 16.45 3.06 -3.34
CA GLU A 258 17.26 3.61 -4.43
C GLU A 258 18.75 3.73 -4.04
N PRO A 259 19.14 4.48 -2.99
CA PRO A 259 20.55 4.62 -2.63
C PRO A 259 21.19 3.33 -2.14
N ARG A 260 20.47 2.44 -1.44
CA ARG A 260 21.00 1.11 -1.09
C ARG A 260 21.26 0.27 -2.34
N SER A 261 20.36 0.29 -3.33
CA SER A 261 20.53 -0.45 -4.58
C SER A 261 21.72 0.07 -5.40
N ALA A 262 22.04 1.36 -5.30
CA ALA A 262 23.19 1.96 -5.99
C ALA A 262 24.56 1.39 -5.55
N LYS A 263 24.62 0.69 -4.41
CA LYS A 263 25.80 -0.09 -3.98
C LYS A 263 26.07 -1.32 -4.87
N GLY A 264 25.11 -1.69 -5.72
CA GLY A 264 25.20 -2.80 -6.68
C GLY A 264 24.79 -4.16 -6.11
N GLU A 265 24.57 -5.13 -7.00
CA GLU A 265 24.00 -6.46 -6.72
C GLU A 265 24.70 -7.24 -5.59
N GLY A 266 26.03 -7.07 -5.45
CA GLY A 266 26.83 -7.77 -4.46
C GLY A 266 26.83 -7.14 -3.07
N GLN A 267 26.47 -5.86 -2.94
CA GLN A 267 26.63 -5.07 -1.70
C GLN A 267 25.35 -4.39 -1.22
N SER A 268 24.30 -4.35 -2.05
CA SER A 268 23.01 -3.74 -1.67
C SER A 268 22.33 -4.50 -0.53
N ASN A 269 22.52 -5.83 -0.46
CA ASN A 269 21.75 -6.77 0.37
C ASN A 269 20.23 -6.68 0.12
N ILE A 270 19.83 -6.22 -1.07
CA ILE A 270 18.43 -6.20 -1.48
C ILE A 270 18.13 -7.43 -2.33
N PHE A 271 17.05 -8.12 -1.98
CA PHE A 271 16.54 -9.29 -2.65
C PHE A 271 15.10 -9.06 -3.09
N CYS A 272 14.71 -9.70 -4.18
CA CYS A 272 13.37 -9.68 -4.73
C CYS A 272 12.82 -11.11 -4.75
N PHE A 273 11.63 -11.30 -4.21
CA PHE A 273 10.82 -12.50 -4.47
C PHE A 273 9.70 -12.14 -5.46
N PRO A 274 9.40 -13.00 -6.45
CA PRO A 274 8.29 -12.77 -7.36
C PRO A 274 6.94 -12.85 -6.61
N ALA A 275 6.05 -11.93 -6.93
CA ALA A 275 4.74 -11.74 -6.32
C ALA A 275 3.62 -12.35 -7.19
N ASP A 276 3.70 -13.66 -7.43
CA ASP A 276 2.78 -14.41 -8.28
C ASP A 276 1.50 -14.85 -7.54
N PHE A 277 0.88 -13.92 -6.80
CA PHE A 277 -0.29 -14.17 -5.96
C PHE A 277 -1.48 -13.25 -6.30
N GLY A 278 -1.54 -12.77 -7.53
CA GLY A 278 -2.63 -11.90 -8.00
C GLY A 278 -2.65 -10.53 -7.30
N TRP A 279 -1.48 -9.91 -7.15
CA TRP A 279 -1.36 -8.57 -6.57
C TRP A 279 -2.03 -7.50 -7.45
N ASN A 280 -2.72 -6.56 -6.82
CA ASN A 280 -3.24 -5.37 -7.46
C ASN A 280 -3.30 -4.19 -6.48
N ASP A 281 -2.81 -3.02 -6.87
CA ASP A 281 -2.85 -1.82 -6.04
C ASP A 281 -4.21 -1.10 -6.05
N LEU A 282 -5.18 -1.56 -6.85
CA LEU A 282 -6.46 -0.88 -7.10
C LEU A 282 -6.30 0.64 -7.20
N GLY A 283 -5.45 1.12 -8.10
CA GLY A 283 -5.11 2.55 -8.18
C GLY A 283 -6.21 3.47 -8.74
N SER A 284 -7.28 2.93 -9.32
CA SER A 284 -8.36 3.70 -9.97
C SER A 284 -9.66 2.89 -10.13
N TRP A 285 -10.76 3.57 -10.49
CA TRP A 285 -12.03 2.90 -10.85
C TRP A 285 -11.91 1.90 -11.99
N THR A 286 -11.03 2.14 -12.97
CA THR A 286 -10.79 1.20 -14.08
C THR A 286 -10.16 -0.08 -13.59
N THR A 287 -9.18 0.04 -12.70
CA THR A 287 -8.52 -1.10 -12.06
C THR A 287 -9.50 -1.91 -11.22
N LEU A 288 -10.44 -1.23 -10.53
CA LEU A 288 -11.51 -1.89 -9.79
C LEU A 288 -12.50 -2.61 -10.72
N TYR A 289 -12.88 -2.00 -11.84
CA TYR A 289 -13.68 -2.65 -12.87
C TYR A 289 -12.98 -3.91 -13.38
N ASP A 290 -11.71 -3.81 -13.79
CA ASP A 290 -10.96 -4.94 -14.38
C ASP A 290 -10.86 -6.10 -13.38
N HIS A 291 -10.59 -5.78 -12.11
CA HIS A 291 -10.55 -6.74 -11.02
C HIS A 291 -11.89 -7.44 -10.77
N THR A 292 -12.97 -6.65 -10.72
CA THR A 292 -14.33 -7.17 -10.47
C THR A 292 -14.81 -8.02 -11.66
N PHE A 293 -14.55 -7.54 -12.87
CA PHE A 293 -14.86 -8.22 -14.12
C PHE A 293 -14.13 -9.56 -14.23
N ALA A 294 -12.84 -9.62 -13.89
CA ALA A 294 -12.06 -10.85 -13.91
C ALA A 294 -12.59 -11.92 -12.95
N LYS A 295 -13.23 -11.52 -11.84
CA LYS A 295 -13.91 -12.42 -10.90
C LYS A 295 -15.29 -12.89 -11.39
N GLY A 296 -15.82 -12.32 -12.48
CA GLY A 296 -17.19 -12.57 -12.94
C GLY A 296 -18.26 -12.08 -11.96
N ALA A 297 -17.89 -11.23 -10.99
CA ALA A 297 -18.80 -10.73 -9.99
C ALA A 297 -19.53 -9.50 -10.52
N HIS A 298 -20.85 -9.41 -10.31
CA HIS A 298 -21.65 -8.25 -10.70
C HIS A 298 -21.61 -7.88 -12.19
N THR A 299 -21.25 -8.84 -13.06
CA THR A 299 -21.10 -8.61 -14.50
C THR A 299 -22.34 -9.06 -15.26
N ASP A 300 -22.88 -8.22 -16.14
CA ASP A 300 -23.96 -8.59 -17.07
C ASP A 300 -23.44 -9.18 -18.39
N ALA A 301 -24.35 -9.53 -19.31
CA ALA A 301 -24.00 -10.13 -20.60
C ALA A 301 -23.24 -9.18 -21.55
N ASP A 302 -23.30 -7.86 -21.30
CA ASP A 302 -22.65 -6.81 -22.10
C ASP A 302 -21.36 -6.30 -21.43
N ASN A 303 -20.82 -7.05 -20.47
CA ASN A 303 -19.63 -6.72 -19.70
C ASN A 303 -19.78 -5.45 -18.83
N ASN A 304 -20.98 -5.05 -18.45
CA ASN A 304 -21.13 -4.00 -17.45
C ASN A 304 -20.93 -4.59 -16.05
N VAL A 305 -20.15 -3.92 -15.20
CA VAL A 305 -20.01 -4.23 -13.77
C VAL A 305 -20.98 -3.34 -13.00
N VAL A 306 -21.98 -3.93 -12.37
CA VAL A 306 -23.12 -3.24 -11.76
C VAL A 306 -23.22 -3.55 -10.27
N GLN A 307 -22.77 -2.61 -9.45
CA GLN A 307 -22.88 -2.62 -7.99
C GLN A 307 -24.03 -1.71 -7.55
N THR A 308 -25.25 -2.11 -7.88
CA THR A 308 -26.50 -1.49 -7.43
C THR A 308 -27.61 -2.54 -7.34
N ALA A 309 -28.66 -2.27 -6.57
CA ALA A 309 -29.81 -3.15 -6.46
C ALA A 309 -30.63 -3.22 -7.75
N ASP A 310 -30.65 -2.15 -8.56
CA ASP A 310 -31.44 -2.10 -9.79
C ASP A 310 -30.84 -1.14 -10.84
N SER A 311 -30.75 -1.60 -12.09
CA SER A 311 -30.24 -0.82 -13.23
C SER A 311 -30.78 -1.35 -14.56
N LEU A 312 -30.72 -0.51 -15.59
CA LEU A 312 -31.08 -0.88 -16.96
C LEU A 312 -29.98 -0.48 -17.93
N ALA A 313 -29.47 -1.44 -18.70
CA ALA A 313 -28.57 -1.19 -19.82
C ALA A 313 -29.31 -1.42 -21.15
N VAL A 314 -29.27 -0.43 -22.04
CA VAL A 314 -29.81 -0.50 -23.41
C VAL A 314 -28.72 -0.08 -24.38
N ASN A 315 -28.18 -1.02 -25.14
CA ASN A 315 -27.04 -0.79 -26.04
C ASN A 315 -25.83 -0.18 -25.31
N ALA A 316 -25.51 -0.70 -24.12
CA ALA A 316 -24.44 -0.18 -23.28
C ALA A 316 -23.49 -1.32 -22.84
N THR A 317 -22.18 -1.09 -22.92
CA THR A 317 -21.16 -2.14 -22.68
C THR A 317 -19.92 -1.63 -21.96
N GLY A 318 -19.31 -2.47 -21.14
CA GLY A 318 -18.04 -2.18 -20.46
C GLY A 318 -18.13 -1.09 -19.38
N ASN A 319 -19.33 -0.75 -18.92
CA ASN A 319 -19.54 0.32 -17.95
C ASN A 319 -19.36 -0.22 -16.51
N TYR A 320 -18.90 0.64 -15.60
CA TYR A 320 -18.90 0.41 -14.15
C TYR A 320 -19.95 1.31 -13.51
N VAL A 321 -20.87 0.72 -12.74
CA VAL A 321 -21.91 1.45 -12.01
C VAL A 321 -21.83 1.10 -10.54
N PHE A 322 -21.60 2.10 -9.69
CA PHE A 322 -21.77 2.02 -8.25
C PHE A 322 -22.85 3.01 -7.84
N SER A 323 -24.02 2.52 -7.45
CA SER A 323 -25.17 3.38 -7.09
C SER A 323 -26.05 2.71 -6.04
N PRO A 324 -25.70 2.79 -4.76
CA PRO A 324 -26.40 2.03 -3.71
C PRO A 324 -27.84 2.51 -3.48
N LYS A 325 -28.17 3.77 -3.79
CA LYS A 325 -29.48 4.36 -3.48
C LYS A 325 -30.37 4.61 -4.69
N LYS A 326 -29.79 4.83 -5.88
CA LYS A 326 -30.53 5.27 -7.06
C LYS A 326 -30.50 4.23 -8.18
N PHE A 327 -31.62 4.14 -8.90
CA PHE A 327 -31.70 3.42 -10.17
C PHE A 327 -30.86 4.13 -11.24
N VAL A 328 -30.10 3.36 -12.03
CA VAL A 328 -29.25 3.89 -13.11
C VAL A 328 -29.65 3.27 -14.45
N ALA A 329 -29.93 4.12 -15.43
CA ALA A 329 -30.15 3.71 -16.82
C ALA A 329 -28.95 4.11 -17.69
N LEU A 330 -28.35 3.14 -18.37
CA LEU A 330 -27.28 3.31 -19.35
C LEU A 330 -27.86 3.10 -20.75
N VAL A 331 -27.84 4.14 -21.59
CA VAL A 331 -28.40 4.07 -22.95
C VAL A 331 -27.38 4.53 -23.97
N GLY A 332 -26.89 3.62 -24.82
CA GLY A 332 -25.96 3.93 -25.91
C GLY A 332 -24.55 4.33 -25.47
N VAL A 333 -24.17 4.03 -24.23
CA VAL A 333 -22.89 4.45 -23.62
C VAL A 333 -21.92 3.28 -23.43
N LYS A 334 -20.62 3.56 -23.51
CA LYS A 334 -19.56 2.56 -23.40
C LYS A 334 -18.46 3.03 -22.48
N ASP A 335 -17.89 2.09 -21.72
CA ASP A 335 -16.74 2.32 -20.86
C ASP A 335 -16.91 3.51 -19.88
N LEU A 336 -18.13 3.81 -19.46
CA LEU A 336 -18.38 4.82 -18.42
C LEU A 336 -18.14 4.24 -17.04
N VAL A 337 -17.70 5.10 -16.14
CA VAL A 337 -17.68 4.90 -14.69
C VAL A 337 -18.70 5.87 -14.12
N VAL A 338 -19.76 5.34 -13.51
CA VAL A 338 -20.82 6.10 -12.83
C VAL A 338 -20.80 5.73 -11.37
N VAL A 339 -20.48 6.69 -10.51
CA VAL A 339 -20.38 6.47 -9.06
C VAL A 339 -21.26 7.48 -8.34
N GLU A 340 -22.26 6.99 -7.63
CA GLU A 340 -23.18 7.77 -6.82
C GLU A 340 -22.85 7.63 -5.33
N THR A 341 -22.84 8.77 -4.67
CA THR A 341 -22.84 8.92 -3.22
C THR A 341 -23.96 9.88 -2.83
N GLU A 342 -24.18 10.04 -1.53
CA GLU A 342 -25.29 10.83 -1.01
C GLU A 342 -25.30 12.29 -1.51
N ASP A 343 -24.13 12.89 -1.65
CA ASP A 343 -23.91 14.31 -1.93
C ASP A 343 -23.28 14.58 -3.30
N ALA A 344 -22.76 13.56 -3.99
CA ALA A 344 -22.05 13.71 -5.25
C ALA A 344 -22.20 12.52 -6.20
N ILE A 345 -22.09 12.82 -7.50
CA ILE A 345 -22.04 11.83 -8.58
C ILE A 345 -20.78 12.09 -9.42
N LEU A 346 -20.00 11.05 -9.68
CA LEU A 346 -18.95 11.05 -10.70
C LEU A 346 -19.45 10.33 -11.94
N ILE A 347 -19.22 10.96 -13.09
CA ILE A 347 -19.34 10.34 -14.40
C ILE A 347 -18.02 10.59 -15.13
N THR A 348 -17.32 9.52 -15.49
CA THR A 348 -16.09 9.59 -16.29
C THR A 348 -16.04 8.40 -17.24
N THR A 349 -15.05 8.36 -18.11
CA THR A 349 -14.70 7.13 -18.85
C THR A 349 -13.64 6.34 -18.08
N ARG A 350 -13.57 5.03 -18.32
CA ARG A 350 -12.49 4.17 -17.81
C ARG A 350 -11.11 4.67 -18.21
N SER A 351 -10.96 5.21 -19.42
CA SER A 351 -9.68 5.79 -19.87
C SER A 351 -9.23 7.02 -19.06
N ASN A 352 -10.17 7.75 -18.44
CA ASN A 352 -9.89 8.97 -17.68
C ASN A 352 -9.98 8.77 -16.16
N SER A 353 -10.08 7.53 -15.65
CA SER A 353 -10.22 7.27 -14.21
C SER A 353 -9.05 7.81 -13.36
N GLN A 354 -7.85 7.93 -13.93
CA GLN A 354 -6.70 8.54 -13.22
C GLN A 354 -6.91 10.05 -12.96
N ASP A 355 -7.66 10.72 -13.84
CA ASP A 355 -7.91 12.15 -13.75
C ASP A 355 -8.92 12.54 -12.67
N VAL A 356 -9.60 11.58 -12.03
CA VAL A 356 -10.51 11.82 -10.90
C VAL A 356 -9.80 12.57 -9.75
N GLY A 357 -8.51 12.33 -9.53
CA GLY A 357 -7.73 13.08 -8.55
C GLY A 357 -7.66 14.60 -8.82
N LYS A 358 -7.87 15.05 -10.07
CA LYS A 358 -7.95 16.47 -10.43
C LYS A 358 -9.22 17.13 -9.87
N VAL A 359 -10.32 16.39 -9.74
CA VAL A 359 -11.57 16.88 -9.14
C VAL A 359 -11.32 17.26 -7.69
N VAL A 360 -10.69 16.38 -6.91
CA VAL A 360 -10.36 16.62 -5.50
C VAL A 360 -9.45 17.84 -5.34
N LYS A 361 -8.44 17.99 -6.20
CA LYS A 361 -7.56 19.17 -6.23
C LYS A 361 -8.36 20.45 -6.48
N HIS A 362 -9.29 20.43 -7.44
CA HIS A 362 -10.13 21.58 -7.74
C HIS A 362 -11.06 21.93 -6.58
N LEU A 363 -11.79 20.95 -6.02
CA LEU A 363 -12.68 21.14 -4.86
C LEU A 363 -11.95 21.74 -3.66
N THR A 364 -10.74 21.25 -3.38
CA THR A 364 -9.86 21.81 -2.34
C THR A 364 -9.53 23.28 -2.62
N SER A 365 -9.18 23.61 -3.87
CA SER A 365 -8.80 24.99 -4.26
C SER A 365 -9.95 26.00 -4.13
N VAL A 366 -11.20 25.54 -4.27
CA VAL A 366 -12.39 26.40 -4.13
C VAL A 366 -13.05 26.30 -2.75
N GLY A 367 -12.42 25.61 -1.79
CA GLY A 367 -12.87 25.52 -0.39
C GLY A 367 -14.08 24.61 -0.15
N LYS A 368 -14.41 23.71 -1.08
CA LYS A 368 -15.48 22.70 -0.89
C LYS A 368 -14.99 21.50 -0.11
N THR A 369 -14.60 21.72 1.14
CA THR A 369 -13.95 20.71 1.99
C THR A 369 -14.85 19.53 2.34
N GLU A 370 -16.17 19.72 2.33
CA GLU A 370 -17.18 18.67 2.55
C GLU A 370 -17.16 17.58 1.47
N LEU A 371 -16.72 17.92 0.25
CA LEU A 371 -16.63 17.00 -0.88
C LEU A 371 -15.24 16.36 -1.03
N VAL A 372 -14.31 16.58 -0.11
CA VAL A 372 -12.87 16.22 -0.25
C VAL A 372 -12.46 15.08 0.65
#